data_AF-A0A7S2FAR6-F1
#
_entry.id   AF-A0A7S2FAR6-F1
#
_cell.length_a   1.000
_cell.length_b   1.000
_cell.length_c   1.000
_cell.angle_alpha   90.00
_cell.angle_beta   90.00
_cell.angle_gamma   90.00
#
_symmetry.space_group_name_H-M   'P 1'
#
loop_
_entity.id
_entity.type
_entity.pdbx_description
1 polymer ?
#
loop_
_entity_poly.entity_id
_entity_poly.type
_entity_poly.pdbx_seq_one_letter_code
_entity_poly.pdbx_strand_id
1 'polypeptide(L)'
;TEKTLHPPNPPPPEVLRGFSAGSTSQLDRRSWLEVLDPKHRYAKNLRSYFEAWDLMGKPGDSFLEWLHNEDCMELESCPRSVLDKETVHYCREDERDQFALIIENGRIRRRRSNDYAETGPQGWIFVLRDGVLYANEKKTVSPRFHHSSFFAGECVEVAGLVVIEQGCITKLFPHSGHYRPNDDDVQ
;
A
#
# COMPACT_ATOMS: atom_id res chain seq x y z
N THR A 1 -2.48 -26.96 -4.40
CA THR A 1 -3.40 -25.81 -4.37
C THR A 1 -3.13 -25.08 -3.07
N GLU A 2 -2.22 -24.11 -3.06
CA GLU A 2 -1.93 -23.34 -1.83
C GLU A 2 -3.18 -22.53 -1.47
N LYS A 3 -3.87 -22.94 -0.40
CA LYS A 3 -4.85 -22.07 0.26
C LYS A 3 -4.04 -20.96 0.90
N THR A 4 -3.88 -19.83 0.20
CA THR A 4 -3.31 -18.62 0.81
C THR A 4 -4.19 -18.26 2.00
N LEU A 5 -3.65 -18.41 3.21
CA LEU A 5 -4.35 -17.98 4.42
C LEU A 5 -4.51 -16.47 4.35
N HIS A 6 -5.74 -16.01 4.54
CA HIS A 6 -6.09 -14.61 4.41
C HIS A 6 -6.43 -14.02 5.79
N PRO A 7 -5.93 -12.82 6.13
CA PRO A 7 -6.21 -12.11 7.39
C PRO A 7 -7.71 -11.84 7.60
N PRO A 8 -8.20 -11.40 8.79
CA PRO A 8 -9.63 -11.46 9.16
C PRO A 8 -10.60 -10.91 8.12
N ASN A 9 -11.78 -11.53 8.01
CA ASN A 9 -12.94 -11.05 7.24
C ASN A 9 -14.03 -10.72 8.28
N PRO A 10 -14.64 -9.53 8.31
CA PRO A 10 -14.64 -8.43 7.33
C PRO A 10 -13.33 -7.60 7.24
N PRO A 11 -13.18 -6.72 6.23
CA PRO A 11 -12.04 -5.79 6.13
C PRO A 11 -11.89 -4.90 7.37
N PRO A 12 -10.64 -4.57 7.78
CA PRO A 12 -10.41 -3.60 8.84
C PRO A 12 -11.04 -2.23 8.55
N PRO A 13 -11.58 -1.53 9.56
CA PRO A 13 -12.12 -0.17 9.38
C PRO A 13 -11.11 0.80 8.76
N GLU A 14 -9.82 0.64 9.06
CA GLU A 14 -8.73 1.46 8.54
C GLU A 14 -8.62 1.37 7.02
N VAL A 15 -8.76 0.19 6.43
CA VAL A 15 -8.65 0.02 4.97
C VAL A 15 -9.93 0.45 4.23
N LEU A 16 -11.04 0.60 4.96
CA LEU A 16 -12.31 1.09 4.45
C LEU A 16 -12.45 2.62 4.54
N ARG A 17 -11.50 3.31 5.19
CA ARG A 17 -11.51 4.78 5.21
C ARG A 17 -11.25 5.34 3.82
N GLY A 18 -12.03 6.35 3.43
CA GLY A 18 -11.99 7.01 2.12
C GLY A 18 -13.39 7.47 1.78
N PHE A 19 -13.65 8.77 1.91
CA PHE A 19 -14.97 9.34 1.63
C PHE A 19 -15.01 9.83 0.19
N SER A 20 -15.56 9.04 -0.73
CA SER A 20 -16.12 9.61 -1.95
C SER A 20 -17.34 8.79 -2.40
N ALA A 21 -18.36 9.51 -2.86
CA ALA A 21 -19.65 8.95 -3.30
C ALA A 21 -19.56 8.24 -4.66
N GLY A 22 -18.53 7.43 -4.87
CA GLY A 22 -18.24 6.73 -6.13
C GLY A 22 -17.40 5.46 -5.92
N SER A 23 -16.99 4.84 -7.01
CA SER A 23 -16.17 3.61 -7.02
C SER A 23 -14.82 3.83 -6.36
N THR A 24 -14.55 3.12 -5.26
CA THR A 24 -13.28 3.16 -4.54
C THR A 24 -12.54 1.83 -4.69
N SER A 25 -11.25 1.88 -4.98
CA SER A 25 -10.38 0.71 -4.94
C SER A 25 -9.93 0.42 -3.51
N GLN A 26 -10.13 -0.81 -3.05
CA GLN A 26 -9.77 -1.27 -1.71
C GLN A 26 -8.39 -1.92 -1.70
N LEU A 27 -7.71 -1.84 -0.55
CA LEU A 27 -6.45 -2.54 -0.34
C LEU A 27 -6.68 -4.06 -0.39
N ASP A 28 -5.83 -4.76 -1.14
CA ASP A 28 -5.79 -6.21 -1.24
C ASP A 28 -5.63 -6.81 0.16
N ARG A 29 -6.49 -7.79 0.46
CA ARG A 29 -6.50 -8.52 1.73
C ARG A 29 -5.14 -9.06 2.14
N ARG A 30 -4.26 -9.38 1.18
CA ARG A 30 -2.89 -9.81 1.44
C ARG A 30 -2.05 -8.76 2.18
N SER A 31 -2.41 -7.48 2.11
CA SER A 31 -1.70 -6.36 2.71
C SER A 31 -2.33 -5.84 4.01
N TRP A 32 -3.47 -6.37 4.47
CA TRP A 32 -4.14 -5.85 5.67
C TRP A 32 -3.30 -5.96 6.94
N LEU A 33 -2.52 -7.04 7.10
CA LEU A 33 -1.63 -7.18 8.27
C LEU A 33 -0.56 -6.09 8.33
N GLU A 34 -0.07 -5.60 7.19
CA GLU A 34 0.93 -4.52 7.13
C GLU A 34 0.33 -3.17 7.59
N VAL A 35 -0.97 -2.96 7.36
CA VAL A 35 -1.71 -1.80 7.86
C VAL A 35 -1.99 -1.88 9.35
N LEU A 36 -2.37 -3.06 9.84
CA LEU A 36 -2.70 -3.27 11.24
C LEU A 36 -1.48 -3.36 12.15
N ASP A 37 -0.34 -3.80 11.61
CA ASP A 37 0.91 -3.90 12.36
C ASP A 37 1.48 -2.51 12.66
N PRO A 38 1.65 -2.12 13.94
CA PRO A 38 2.21 -0.81 14.31
C PRO A 38 3.62 -0.55 13.78
N LYS A 39 4.36 -1.61 13.46
CA LYS A 39 5.71 -1.53 12.86
C LYS A 39 5.67 -1.46 11.32
N HIS A 40 4.49 -1.62 10.71
CA HIS A 40 4.29 -1.70 9.26
C HIS A 40 5.25 -2.68 8.58
N ARG A 41 5.47 -3.85 9.19
CA ARG A 41 6.35 -4.88 8.62
C ARG A 41 5.75 -5.39 7.33
N TYR A 42 6.63 -5.77 6.41
CA TYR A 42 6.26 -6.11 5.04
C TYR A 42 5.25 -7.26 5.02
N ALA A 43 4.13 -7.04 4.32
CA ALA A 43 2.98 -7.95 4.32
C ALA A 43 3.34 -9.41 4.01
N LYS A 44 4.30 -9.66 3.11
CA LYS A 44 4.71 -11.03 2.77
C LYS A 44 5.29 -11.76 3.98
N ASN A 45 6.13 -11.09 4.77
CA ASN A 45 6.77 -11.65 5.95
C ASN A 45 5.72 -11.89 7.04
N LEU A 46 4.84 -10.91 7.28
CA LEU A 46 3.72 -11.06 8.23
C LEU A 46 2.82 -12.25 7.89
N ARG A 47 2.53 -12.51 6.62
CA ARG A 47 1.72 -13.66 6.21
C ARG A 47 2.36 -15.00 6.54
N SER A 48 3.68 -15.15 6.37
CA SER A 48 4.36 -16.38 6.77
C SER A 48 4.23 -16.67 8.27
N TYR A 49 4.30 -15.63 9.09
CA TYR A 49 4.05 -15.76 10.53
C TYR A 49 2.58 -16.01 10.85
N PHE A 50 1.65 -15.41 10.11
CA PHE A 50 0.21 -15.65 10.28
C PHE A 50 -0.15 -17.11 9.95
N GLU A 51 0.46 -17.67 8.91
CA GLU A 51 0.31 -19.09 8.55
C GLU A 51 0.81 -20.01 9.67
N ALA A 52 1.99 -19.73 10.24
CA ALA A 52 2.51 -20.49 11.38
C ALA A 52 1.59 -20.39 12.62
N TRP A 53 1.10 -19.19 12.93
CA TRP A 53 0.16 -18.94 14.02
C TRP A 53 -1.16 -19.70 13.86
N ASP A 54 -1.73 -19.71 12.64
CA ASP A 54 -2.96 -20.46 12.32
C ASP A 54 -2.73 -21.98 12.47
N LEU A 55 -1.60 -22.50 11.97
CA LEU A 55 -1.22 -23.92 12.09
C LEU A 55 -1.00 -24.36 13.55
N MET A 56 -0.56 -23.46 14.42
CA MET A 56 -0.41 -23.70 15.86
C MET A 56 -1.73 -23.66 16.63
N GLY A 57 -2.87 -23.41 15.96
CA GLY A 57 -4.16 -23.30 16.61
C GLY A 57 -4.43 -21.92 17.21
N LYS A 58 -3.78 -20.87 16.71
CA LYS A 58 -4.01 -19.45 17.07
C LYS A 58 -3.75 -19.15 18.56
N PRO A 59 -2.52 -19.40 19.07
CA PRO A 59 -2.18 -19.10 20.46
C PRO A 59 -2.27 -17.59 20.78
N GLY A 60 -2.57 -17.26 22.04
CA GLY A 60 -2.76 -15.88 22.51
C GLY A 60 -4.11 -15.27 22.12
N ASP A 61 -4.36 -14.01 22.51
CA ASP A 61 -5.65 -13.37 22.23
C ASP A 61 -5.75 -12.86 20.78
N SER A 62 -4.62 -12.56 20.14
CA SER A 62 -4.56 -12.15 18.73
C SER A 62 -3.23 -12.49 18.06
N PHE A 63 -3.22 -12.49 16.72
CA PHE A 63 -2.01 -12.68 15.93
C PHE A 63 -0.91 -11.65 16.27
N LEU A 64 -1.25 -10.37 16.36
CA LEU A 64 -0.26 -9.32 16.60
C LEU A 64 0.31 -9.40 18.02
N GLU A 65 -0.51 -9.74 19.01
CA GLU A 65 -0.04 -9.96 20.37
C GLU A 65 0.93 -11.15 20.44
N TRP A 66 0.54 -12.29 19.86
CA TRP A 66 1.42 -13.45 19.74
C TRP A 66 2.74 -13.10 19.03
N LEU A 67 2.67 -12.35 17.93
CA LEU A 67 3.83 -11.97 17.12
C LEU A 67 4.79 -11.01 17.85
N HIS A 68 4.27 -10.21 18.78
CA HIS A 68 5.04 -9.25 19.58
C HIS A 68 5.61 -9.85 20.86
N ASN A 69 5.18 -11.04 21.26
CA ASN A 69 5.79 -11.76 22.38
C ASN A 69 7.25 -12.12 22.03
N GLU A 70 8.17 -11.91 22.98
CA GLU A 70 9.60 -12.24 22.82
C GLU A 70 9.83 -13.75 22.64
N ASP A 71 8.93 -14.59 23.16
CA ASP A 71 8.94 -16.05 22.99
C ASP A 71 8.28 -16.52 21.68
N CYS A 72 7.92 -15.59 20.79
CA CYS A 72 7.39 -15.94 19.47
C CYS A 72 8.38 -16.81 18.69
N MET A 73 7.86 -17.85 18.04
CA MET A 73 8.62 -18.75 17.18
C MET A 73 9.44 -17.99 16.12
N GLU A 74 10.64 -18.47 15.84
CA GLU A 74 11.46 -18.05 14.70
C GLU A 74 11.22 -18.96 13.49
N LEU A 75 10.97 -18.38 12.33
CA LEU A 75 10.79 -19.12 11.08
C LEU A 75 12.08 -19.16 10.28
N GLU A 76 12.53 -20.34 9.87
CA GLU A 76 13.73 -20.48 9.02
C GLU A 76 13.59 -19.73 7.69
N SER A 77 12.38 -19.73 7.12
CA SER A 77 12.07 -19.04 5.85
C SER A 77 12.00 -17.52 5.99
N CYS A 78 11.80 -17.01 7.20
CA CYS A 78 11.71 -15.58 7.49
C CYS A 78 12.18 -15.33 8.93
N PRO A 79 13.50 -15.25 9.17
CA PRO A 79 14.04 -15.00 10.51
C PRO A 79 13.51 -13.68 11.08
N ARG A 80 13.47 -13.55 12.42
CA ARG A 80 12.94 -12.34 13.07
C ARG A 80 13.69 -11.08 12.64
N SER A 81 15.00 -11.20 12.43
CA SER A 81 15.85 -10.12 11.91
C SER A 81 15.42 -9.61 10.52
N VAL A 82 14.85 -10.48 9.68
CA VAL A 82 14.30 -10.11 8.36
C VAL A 82 12.91 -9.51 8.52
N LEU A 83 12.05 -10.16 9.32
CA LEU A 83 10.70 -9.68 9.61
C LEU A 83 10.70 -8.25 10.15
N ASP A 84 11.54 -7.97 11.15
CA ASP A 84 11.56 -6.68 11.83
C ASP A 84 12.30 -5.58 11.03
N LYS A 85 13.18 -5.97 10.10
CA LYS A 85 13.93 -5.02 9.24
C LYS A 85 13.13 -4.59 8.01
N GLU A 86 12.35 -5.49 7.42
CA GLU A 86 11.60 -5.18 6.20
C GLU A 86 10.26 -4.53 6.55
N THR A 87 10.16 -3.23 6.33
CA THR A 87 8.96 -2.43 6.61
C THR A 87 8.50 -1.67 5.37
N VAL A 88 7.30 -1.12 5.45
CA VAL A 88 6.74 -0.19 4.47
C VAL A 88 6.57 1.18 5.12
N HIS A 89 7.01 2.22 4.44
CA HIS A 89 6.79 3.57 4.92
C HIS A 89 5.37 4.01 4.52
N TYR A 90 4.57 4.40 5.51
CA TYR A 90 3.25 4.97 5.34
C TYR A 90 3.28 6.46 5.69
N CYS A 91 2.88 7.28 4.72
CA CYS A 91 2.98 8.72 4.82
C CYS A 91 1.96 9.29 5.81
N ARG A 92 2.46 10.18 6.66
CA ARG A 92 1.65 11.10 7.44
C ARG A 92 1.07 12.18 6.54
N GLU A 93 0.05 12.86 7.04
CA GLU A 93 -0.67 13.89 6.28
C GLU A 93 0.24 15.02 5.80
N ASP A 94 1.20 15.43 6.64
CA ASP A 94 2.20 16.46 6.34
C ASP A 94 3.24 16.02 5.30
N GLU A 95 3.49 14.71 5.18
CA GLU A 95 4.42 14.15 4.19
C GLU A 95 3.80 14.04 2.79
N ARG A 96 2.47 13.90 2.69
CA ARG A 96 1.77 13.63 1.41
C ARG A 96 1.94 14.75 0.39
N ASP A 97 2.04 15.98 0.86
CA ASP A 97 2.13 17.16 0.01
C ASP A 97 3.32 17.14 -0.95
N GLN A 98 4.43 16.50 -0.56
CA GLN A 98 5.60 16.38 -1.43
C GLN A 98 5.38 15.49 -2.66
N PHE A 99 4.37 14.63 -2.62
CA PHE A 99 4.01 13.72 -3.71
C PHE A 99 2.84 14.21 -4.56
N ALA A 100 2.19 15.30 -4.14
CA ALA A 100 1.01 15.82 -4.80
C ALA A 100 1.36 16.48 -6.14
N LEU A 101 0.55 16.16 -7.14
CA LEU A 101 0.58 16.69 -8.49
C LEU A 101 -0.74 17.42 -8.77
N ILE A 102 -0.64 18.52 -9.50
CA ILE A 102 -1.78 19.35 -9.91
C ILE A 102 -1.80 19.47 -11.44
N ILE A 103 -3.00 19.60 -12.00
CA ILE A 103 -3.19 19.83 -13.43
C ILE A 103 -3.49 21.31 -13.62
N GLU A 104 -2.60 22.03 -14.31
CA GLU A 104 -2.76 23.44 -14.65
C GLU A 104 -2.53 23.64 -16.15
N ASN A 105 -3.49 24.26 -16.84
CA ASN A 105 -3.41 24.54 -18.28
C ASN A 105 -3.09 23.28 -19.12
N GLY A 106 -3.67 22.13 -18.74
CA GLY A 106 -3.45 20.85 -19.42
C GLY A 106 -2.07 20.20 -19.17
N ARG A 107 -1.28 20.75 -18.23
CA ARG A 107 0.04 20.21 -17.85
C ARG A 107 0.05 19.82 -16.38
N ILE A 108 0.75 18.74 -16.06
CA ILE A 108 0.93 18.24 -14.71
C ILE A 108 2.16 18.90 -14.09
N ARG A 109 1.97 19.47 -12.90
CA ARG A 109 3.01 20.14 -12.11
C ARG A 109 3.08 19.57 -10.70
N ARG A 110 4.24 19.66 -10.08
CA ARG A 110 4.42 19.32 -8.65
C ARG A 110 3.78 20.42 -7.81
N ARG A 111 2.90 20.06 -6.87
CA ARG A 111 2.15 21.05 -6.06
C ARG A 111 3.08 21.99 -5.28
N ARG A 112 4.18 21.47 -4.73
CA ARG A 112 5.11 22.25 -3.88
C ARG A 112 6.01 23.21 -4.64
N SER A 113 6.63 22.75 -5.72
CA SER A 113 7.62 23.55 -6.45
C SER A 113 7.04 24.27 -7.65
N ASN A 114 5.83 23.88 -8.07
CA ASN A 114 5.22 24.30 -9.31
C ASN A 114 6.09 24.00 -10.54
N ASP A 115 6.98 23.01 -10.52
CA ASP A 115 7.71 22.57 -11.71
C ASP A 115 6.90 21.54 -12.49
N TYR A 116 7.19 21.37 -13.79
CA TYR A 116 6.62 20.26 -14.54
C TYR A 116 6.95 18.92 -13.88
N ALA A 117 5.95 18.05 -13.80
CA ALA A 117 6.16 16.70 -13.31
C ALA A 117 6.96 15.89 -14.35
N GLU A 118 7.93 15.13 -13.85
CA GLU A 118 8.80 14.26 -14.63
C GLU A 118 8.96 12.97 -13.83
N THR A 119 8.61 11.84 -14.43
CA THR A 119 8.67 10.51 -13.76
C THR A 119 9.74 9.60 -14.35
N GLY A 120 10.40 10.03 -15.42
CA GLY A 120 11.34 9.21 -16.19
C GLY A 120 10.66 8.03 -16.92
N PRO A 121 11.43 7.27 -17.72
CA PRO A 121 10.89 6.28 -18.66
C PRO A 121 10.27 5.04 -18.00
N GLN A 122 10.66 4.74 -16.75
CA GLN A 122 10.09 3.64 -15.97
C GLN A 122 8.76 4.02 -15.31
N GLY A 123 8.44 5.31 -15.26
CA GLY A 123 7.23 5.82 -14.62
C GLY A 123 7.25 5.68 -13.11
N TRP A 124 6.26 6.32 -12.49
CA TRP A 124 6.05 6.33 -11.05
C TRP A 124 4.75 5.63 -10.70
N ILE A 125 4.67 5.05 -9.51
CA ILE A 125 3.38 4.62 -8.97
C ILE A 125 2.56 5.86 -8.62
N PHE A 126 1.25 5.80 -8.84
CA PHE A 126 0.36 6.89 -8.49
C PHE A 126 -0.93 6.40 -7.83
N VAL A 127 -1.54 7.28 -7.03
CA VAL A 127 -2.92 7.15 -6.56
C VAL A 127 -3.68 8.45 -6.81
N LEU A 128 -4.95 8.34 -7.16
CA LEU A 128 -5.91 9.46 -7.19
C LEU A 128 -6.78 9.37 -5.94
N ARG A 129 -6.86 10.46 -5.19
CA ARG A 129 -7.74 10.56 -4.04
C ARG A 129 -8.11 12.00 -3.74
N ASP A 130 -9.38 12.21 -3.44
CA ASP A 130 -9.97 13.51 -3.12
C ASP A 130 -9.68 14.53 -4.24
N GLY A 131 -9.73 14.05 -5.49
CA GLY A 131 -9.41 14.84 -6.69
C GLY A 131 -7.93 15.23 -6.86
N VAL A 132 -7.02 14.72 -6.03
CA VAL A 132 -5.59 15.02 -6.09
C VAL A 132 -4.80 13.79 -6.51
N LEU A 133 -3.91 13.96 -7.48
CA LEU A 133 -2.99 12.93 -7.95
C LEU A 133 -1.74 12.93 -7.05
N TYR A 134 -1.37 11.77 -6.51
CA TYR A 134 -0.11 11.59 -5.77
C TYR A 134 0.75 10.59 -6.51
N ALA A 135 2.02 10.91 -6.76
CA ALA A 135 2.93 10.00 -7.45
C ALA A 135 4.34 10.02 -6.86
N ASN A 136 4.98 8.86 -6.87
CA ASN A 136 6.35 8.68 -6.39
C ASN A 136 7.00 7.45 -7.04
N GLU A 137 8.32 7.39 -7.01
CA GLU A 137 9.05 6.19 -7.40
C GLU A 137 8.71 5.03 -6.47
N LYS A 138 8.48 3.84 -7.04
CA LYS A 138 8.30 2.61 -6.25
C LYS A 138 9.64 2.22 -5.63
N LYS A 139 9.69 2.09 -4.30
CA LYS A 139 10.89 1.60 -3.60
C LYS A 139 10.67 0.18 -3.13
N THR A 140 11.55 -0.72 -3.57
CA THR A 140 11.53 -2.15 -3.18
C THR A 140 12.55 -2.50 -2.09
N VAL A 141 13.39 -1.55 -1.70
CA VAL A 141 14.31 -1.69 -0.55
C VAL A 141 13.66 -1.05 0.68
N SER A 142 13.86 -1.65 1.87
CA SER A 142 13.29 -1.18 3.13
C SER A 142 13.82 0.22 3.53
N PRO A 143 12.97 1.14 4.03
CA PRO A 143 11.53 1.03 4.06
C PRO A 143 10.95 1.13 2.65
N ARG A 144 10.12 0.16 2.29
CA ARG A 144 9.52 0.05 0.95
C ARG A 144 8.50 1.16 0.75
N PHE A 145 8.25 1.52 -0.50
CA PHE A 145 7.25 2.52 -0.88
C PHE A 145 6.38 1.98 -2.01
N HIS A 146 5.11 1.75 -1.72
CA HIS A 146 4.10 1.17 -2.61
C HIS A 146 2.87 2.08 -2.69
N HIS A 147 1.84 1.70 -3.45
CA HIS A 147 0.62 2.50 -3.56
C HIS A 147 -0.04 2.77 -2.21
N SER A 148 -0.08 1.76 -1.33
CA SER A 148 -0.63 1.89 0.03
C SER A 148 0.13 2.91 0.88
N SER A 149 1.38 3.23 0.54
CA SER A 149 2.21 4.18 1.28
C SER A 149 1.64 5.58 1.33
N PHE A 150 0.98 6.05 0.28
CA PHE A 150 0.46 7.42 0.24
C PHE A 150 -0.58 7.68 1.35
N PHE A 151 -1.42 6.69 1.62
CA PHE A 151 -2.59 6.84 2.50
C PHE A 151 -2.72 5.75 3.56
N ALA A 152 -1.60 5.13 3.95
CA ALA A 152 -1.57 4.09 4.99
C ALA A 152 -2.60 2.96 4.78
N GLY A 153 -2.82 2.57 3.52
CA GLY A 153 -3.74 1.49 3.15
C GLY A 153 -5.23 1.84 3.11
N GLU A 154 -5.59 3.10 3.33
CA GLU A 154 -6.95 3.61 3.11
C GLU A 154 -7.37 3.50 1.63
N CYS A 155 -8.67 3.52 1.36
CA CYS A 155 -9.23 3.49 0.01
C CYS A 155 -8.77 4.68 -0.83
N VAL A 156 -8.66 4.44 -2.14
CA VAL A 156 -8.32 5.45 -3.15
C VAL A 156 -9.28 5.31 -4.34
N GLU A 157 -9.44 6.36 -5.14
CA GLU A 157 -10.29 6.31 -6.34
C GLU A 157 -9.62 5.44 -7.41
N VAL A 158 -8.33 5.69 -7.66
CA VAL A 158 -7.55 5.00 -8.69
C VAL A 158 -6.13 4.75 -8.18
N ALA A 159 -5.54 3.63 -8.56
CA ALA A 159 -4.12 3.36 -8.36
C ALA A 159 -3.51 2.76 -9.63
N GLY A 160 -2.29 3.16 -9.98
CA GLY A 160 -1.65 2.66 -11.19
C GLY A 160 -0.20 3.10 -11.35
N LEU A 161 0.29 3.04 -12.59
CA LEU A 161 1.60 3.57 -12.98
C LEU A 161 1.43 4.64 -14.05
N VAL A 162 2.15 5.74 -13.92
CA VAL A 162 2.10 6.87 -14.85
C VAL A 162 3.49 7.23 -15.32
N VAL A 163 3.61 7.51 -16.62
CA VAL A 163 4.80 8.12 -17.22
C VAL A 163 4.44 9.54 -17.64
N ILE A 164 5.15 10.52 -17.08
CA ILE A 164 4.99 11.94 -17.35
C ILE A 164 6.31 12.49 -17.88
N GLU A 165 6.22 13.16 -19.03
CA GLU A 165 7.33 13.86 -19.68
C GLU A 165 6.91 15.30 -19.96
N GLN A 166 7.69 16.28 -19.48
CA GLN A 166 7.40 17.72 -19.60
C GLN A 166 5.99 18.08 -19.12
N GLY A 167 5.52 17.44 -18.05
CA GLY A 167 4.17 17.62 -17.53
C GLY A 167 3.05 17.03 -18.39
N CYS A 168 3.35 16.23 -19.42
CA CYS A 168 2.34 15.50 -20.20
C CYS A 168 2.36 14.02 -19.83
N ILE A 169 1.18 13.42 -19.61
CA ILE A 169 1.09 11.95 -19.51
C ILE A 169 1.41 11.36 -20.88
N THR A 170 2.43 10.51 -20.95
CA THR A 170 2.79 9.77 -22.16
C THR A 170 2.35 8.30 -22.09
N LYS A 171 2.26 7.74 -20.88
CA LYS A 171 1.72 6.38 -20.64
C LYS A 171 0.96 6.32 -19.32
N LEU A 172 -0.10 5.54 -19.30
CA LEU A 172 -0.90 5.26 -18.12
C LEU A 172 -1.23 3.78 -18.08
N PHE A 173 -0.98 3.12 -16.94
CA PHE A 173 -1.27 1.71 -16.75
C PHE A 173 -2.16 1.53 -15.52
N PRO A 174 -3.34 0.89 -15.65
CA PRO A 174 -4.33 0.78 -14.57
C PRO A 174 -4.02 -0.35 -13.57
N HIS A 175 -2.79 -0.87 -13.57
CA HIS A 175 -2.44 -2.00 -12.74
C HIS A 175 -1.79 -1.54 -11.45
N SER A 176 -2.35 -1.98 -10.33
CA SER A 176 -1.75 -1.84 -9.02
C SER A 176 -1.66 -3.23 -8.36
N GLY A 177 -0.55 -3.50 -7.68
CA GLY A 177 -0.37 -4.76 -6.96
C GLY A 177 -1.03 -4.78 -5.58
N HIS A 178 -1.54 -3.63 -5.12
CA HIS A 178 -2.04 -3.44 -3.76
C HIS A 178 -3.50 -3.01 -3.69
N TYR A 179 -4.01 -2.28 -4.67
CA TYR A 179 -5.42 -1.90 -4.74
C TYR A 179 -6.13 -2.69 -5.83
N ARG A 180 -7.29 -3.25 -5.48
CA ARG A 180 -8.17 -3.93 -6.44
C ARG A 180 -9.42 -3.08 -6.68
N PRO A 181 -9.91 -3.00 -7.93
CA PRO A 181 -11.25 -2.48 -8.20
C PRO A 181 -12.29 -3.26 -7.38
N ASN A 182 -13.41 -2.62 -7.03
CA ASN A 182 -14.52 -3.34 -6.42
C ASN A 182 -15.17 -4.27 -7.46
N ASP A 183 -15.84 -5.33 -7.00
CA ASP A 183 -16.54 -6.27 -7.89
C ASP A 183 -17.64 -5.57 -8.73
N ASP A 184 -18.18 -4.45 -8.26
CA ASP A 184 -19.16 -3.61 -8.97
C ASP A 184 -18.55 -2.83 -10.16
N ASP A 185 -17.21 -2.70 -10.22
CA ASP A 185 -16.50 -1.92 -11.26
C ASP A 185 -16.10 -2.78 -12.48
N VAL A 186 -16.43 -4.07 -12.50
CA VAL A 186 -16.02 -5.04 -13.54
C VAL A 186 -17.20 -5.45 -14.46
N GLN A 187 -18.26 -4.63 -14.55
CA GLN A 187 -19.39 -4.88 -15.47
C GLN A 187 -19.24 -4.20 -16.83
#